data_AF-I4Y8M9-F1
#
_entry.id   AF-I4Y8M9-F1
#
_cell.length_a   1.000
_cell.length_b   1.000
_cell.length_c   1.000
_cell.angle_alpha   90.00
_cell.angle_beta   90.00
_cell.angle_gamma   90.00
#
_symmetry.space_group_name_H-M   'P 1'
#
loop_
_entity.id
_entity.type
_entity.pdbx_description
1 polymer ?
#
loop_
_entity_poly.entity_id
_entity_poly.type
_entity_poly.pdbx_seq_one_letter_code
_entity_poly.pdbx_strand_id
1 'polypeptide(L)'
;MSSLSMLGNEQADATEEVTWEDQSRINAFSKYNKRLEDIEELLTDRKTEREQLDDLSMELELADEDAPVLYKLGDAFVSISLEKAQEQIEADGESLDSAIEELKSAADDCEKNMSELKVHLKSKFKDSINLDR
;
A
#
# COMPACT_ATOMS: atom_id res chain seq x y z
N MET A 1 -47.07 28.61 -43.27
CA MET A 1 -45.67 28.90 -43.69
C MET A 1 -44.91 29.26 -42.42
N SER A 2 -44.44 28.27 -41.68
CA SER A 2 -43.10 27.67 -41.83
C SER A 2 -41.99 28.66 -41.47
N SER A 3 -41.37 28.45 -40.31
CA SER A 3 -39.92 28.51 -40.15
C SER A 3 -39.53 27.91 -38.79
N LEU A 4 -39.30 26.59 -38.84
CA LEU A 4 -38.43 25.85 -37.94
C LEU A 4 -36.99 26.08 -38.42
N SER A 5 -36.09 26.61 -37.58
CA SER A 5 -34.63 26.57 -37.72
C SER A 5 -34.04 27.31 -36.51
N MET A 6 -33.07 26.84 -35.73
CA MET A 6 -32.25 25.64 -35.76
C MET A 6 -31.69 25.49 -34.34
N LEU A 7 -31.78 24.28 -33.79
CA LEU A 7 -30.85 23.82 -32.77
C LEU A 7 -29.45 23.81 -33.42
N GLY A 8 -28.51 24.50 -32.78
CA GLY A 8 -27.09 24.41 -33.06
C GLY A 8 -26.33 24.15 -31.78
N ASN A 9 -26.82 23.21 -30.95
CA ASN A 9 -26.01 22.58 -29.92
C ASN A 9 -25.41 21.31 -30.53
N GLU A 10 -24.42 21.49 -31.39
CA GLU A 10 -23.54 20.42 -31.85
C GLU A 10 -22.21 20.54 -31.11
N GLN A 11 -22.26 20.48 -29.77
CA GLN A 11 -21.26 19.66 -29.10
C GLN A 11 -21.62 18.23 -29.49
N ALA A 12 -20.98 17.73 -30.55
CA ALA A 12 -20.91 16.31 -30.77
C ALA A 12 -20.16 15.73 -29.56
N ASP A 13 -20.90 15.37 -28.52
CA ASP A 13 -20.47 14.39 -27.53
C ASP A 13 -20.23 13.11 -28.34
N ALA A 14 -19.01 12.97 -28.86
CA ALA A 14 -18.49 11.69 -29.25
C ALA A 14 -18.39 10.90 -27.95
N THR A 15 -19.49 10.25 -27.56
CA THR A 15 -19.49 9.20 -26.56
C THR A 15 -18.56 8.12 -27.10
N GLU A 16 -17.29 8.22 -26.72
CA GLU A 16 -16.26 7.27 -27.10
C GLU A 16 -16.72 5.90 -26.61
N GLU A 17 -16.96 4.95 -27.52
CA GLU A 17 -17.50 3.64 -27.15
C GLU A 17 -16.51 2.94 -26.21
N VAL A 18 -16.93 2.73 -24.97
CA VAL A 18 -16.16 1.99 -23.96
C VAL A 18 -16.31 0.50 -24.26
N THR A 19 -15.22 -0.14 -24.67
CA THR A 19 -15.22 -1.58 -24.92
C THR A 19 -15.13 -2.35 -23.60
N TRP A 20 -15.52 -3.62 -23.62
CA TRP A 20 -15.35 -4.50 -22.45
C TRP A 20 -13.89 -4.57 -21.97
N GLU A 21 -12.93 -4.56 -22.90
CA GLU A 21 -11.51 -4.59 -22.58
C GLU A 21 -11.06 -3.32 -21.85
N ASP A 22 -11.59 -2.16 -22.23
CA ASP A 22 -11.32 -0.91 -21.52
C ASP A 22 -11.90 -0.92 -20.11
N GLN A 23 -13.14 -1.40 -19.95
CA GLN A 23 -13.75 -1.54 -18.63
C GLN A 23 -12.95 -2.51 -17.75
N SER A 24 -12.42 -3.59 -18.32
CA SER A 24 -11.53 -4.50 -17.62
C SER A 24 -10.25 -3.80 -17.16
N ARG A 25 -9.65 -2.94 -18.00
CA ARG A 25 -8.47 -2.14 -17.64
C ARG A 25 -8.78 -1.10 -16.55
N ILE A 26 -9.94 -0.45 -16.62
CA ILE A 26 -10.41 0.50 -15.59
C ILE A 26 -10.58 -0.22 -14.25
N ASN A 27 -11.25 -1.37 -14.25
CA ASN A 27 -11.43 -2.16 -13.03
C ASN A 27 -10.09 -2.64 -12.46
N ALA A 28 -9.15 -3.04 -13.32
CA ALA A 28 -7.81 -3.41 -12.91
C ALA A 28 -7.08 -2.22 -12.26
N PHE A 29 -7.15 -1.02 -12.85
CA PHE A 29 -6.57 0.19 -12.28
C PHE A 29 -7.12 0.48 -10.88
N SER A 30 -8.45 0.45 -10.70
CA SER A 30 -9.06 0.64 -9.38
C SER A 30 -8.63 -0.41 -8.37
N LYS A 31 -8.47 -1.67 -8.81
CA LYS A 31 -7.99 -2.75 -7.94
C LYS A 31 -6.54 -2.53 -7.50
N TYR A 32 -5.66 -2.12 -8.40
CA TYR A 32 -4.28 -1.80 -8.06
C TYR A 32 -4.19 -0.59 -7.13
N ASN A 33 -5.01 0.45 -7.36
CA ASN A 33 -5.04 1.62 -6.49
C ASN A 33 -5.42 1.24 -5.05
N LYS A 34 -6.52 0.49 -4.88
CA LYS A 34 -6.92 0.02 -3.55
C LYS A 34 -5.85 -0.87 -2.91
N ARG A 35 -5.26 -1.79 -3.67
CA ARG A 35 -4.20 -2.65 -3.16
C ARG A 35 -2.98 -1.85 -2.72
N LEU A 36 -2.64 -0.78 -3.44
CA LEU A 36 -1.54 0.10 -3.09
C LEU A 36 -1.82 0.85 -1.79
N GLU A 37 -3.03 1.41 -1.63
CA GLU A 37 -3.47 2.03 -0.37
C GLU A 37 -3.36 1.06 0.81
N ASP A 38 -3.88 -0.17 0.64
CA ASP A 38 -3.80 -1.22 1.67
C ASP A 38 -2.33 -1.57 2.02
N ILE A 39 -1.43 -1.61 1.02
CA ILE A 39 0.00 -1.88 1.22
C ILE A 39 0.69 -0.72 1.94
N GLU A 40 0.34 0.53 1.64
CA GLU A 40 0.93 1.71 2.27
C GLU A 40 0.53 1.88 3.73
N GLU A 41 -0.73 1.56 4.06
CA GLU A 41 -1.20 1.46 5.44
C GLU A 41 -0.38 0.39 6.19
N LEU A 42 -0.28 -0.81 5.62
CA LEU A 42 0.49 -1.89 6.23
C LEU A 42 1.99 -1.57 6.35
N LEU A 43 2.58 -0.88 5.38
CA LEU A 43 3.97 -0.41 5.45
C LEU A 43 4.18 0.58 6.59
N THR A 44 3.22 1.48 6.81
CA THR A 44 3.25 2.42 7.92
C THR A 44 3.24 1.66 9.25
N ASP A 45 2.31 0.71 9.40
CA ASP A 45 2.18 -0.11 10.61
C ASP A 45 3.47 -0.90 10.90
N ARG A 46 4.04 -1.56 9.90
CA ARG A 46 5.27 -2.35 10.07
C ARG A 46 6.49 -1.50 10.39
N LYS A 47 6.58 -0.28 9.83
CA LYS A 47 7.65 0.65 10.19
C LYS A 47 7.52 1.13 11.63
N THR A 48 6.31 1.44 12.08
CA THR A 48 6.06 1.79 13.48
C THR A 48 6.40 0.64 14.42
N GLU A 49 6.03 -0.59 14.08
CA GLU A 49 6.41 -1.78 14.86
C GLU A 49 7.94 -1.97 14.91
N ARG A 50 8.63 -1.73 13.79
CA ARG A 50 10.10 -1.80 13.71
C ARG A 50 10.79 -0.74 14.57
N GLU A 51 10.28 0.50 14.56
CA GLU A 51 10.75 1.59 15.41
C GLU A 51 10.53 1.25 16.90
N GLN A 52 9.38 0.67 17.25
CA GLN A 52 9.11 0.22 18.62
C GLN A 52 10.07 -0.87 19.09
N LEU A 53 10.47 -1.79 18.20
CA LEU A 53 11.51 -2.79 18.52
C LEU A 53 12.89 -2.15 18.68
N ASP A 54 13.25 -1.15 17.87
CA ASP A 54 14.51 -0.41 18.05
C ASP A 54 14.53 0.31 19.41
N ASP A 55 13.45 0.99 19.77
CA ASP A 55 13.29 1.65 21.07
C ASP A 55 13.42 0.63 22.22
N LEU A 56 12.74 -0.52 22.12
CA LEU A 56 12.82 -1.58 23.11
C LEU A 56 14.24 -2.18 23.20
N SER A 57 14.93 -2.34 22.07
CA SER A 57 16.31 -2.82 22.03
C SER A 57 17.24 -1.87 22.78
N MET A 58 17.12 -0.56 22.52
CA MET A 58 17.91 0.47 23.22
C MET A 58 17.62 0.49 24.73
N GLU A 59 16.37 0.29 25.15
CA GLU A 59 16.03 0.20 26.57
C GLU A 59 16.65 -1.02 27.25
N LEU A 60 16.70 -2.17 26.55
CA LEU A 60 17.29 -3.40 27.07
C LEU A 60 18.81 -3.37 27.16
N GLU A 61 19.51 -2.53 26.39
CA GLU A 61 20.96 -2.34 26.52
C GLU A 61 21.36 -1.82 27.91
N LEU A 62 20.45 -1.15 28.64
CA LEU A 62 20.68 -0.63 29.98
C LEU A 62 20.19 -1.59 31.08
N ALA A 63 19.63 -2.74 30.72
CA ALA A 63 19.14 -3.72 31.68
C ALA A 63 20.28 -4.44 32.40
N ASP A 64 20.02 -4.84 33.65
CA ASP A 64 20.95 -5.65 34.42
C ASP A 64 21.03 -7.07 33.83
N GLU A 65 22.24 -7.54 33.48
CA GLU A 65 22.50 -8.85 32.90
C GLU A 65 22.00 -10.00 33.79
N ASP A 66 21.96 -9.80 35.11
CA ASP A 66 21.52 -10.79 36.10
C ASP A 66 20.01 -10.74 36.37
N ALA A 67 19.28 -9.77 35.80
CA ALA A 67 17.84 -9.61 36.01
C ALA A 67 17.01 -10.28 34.89
N PRO A 68 15.99 -11.08 35.22
CA PRO A 68 15.12 -11.69 34.22
C PRO A 68 14.21 -10.65 33.57
N VAL A 69 14.02 -10.77 32.25
CA VAL A 69 13.11 -9.95 31.45
C VAL A 69 11.74 -10.62 31.36
N LEU A 70 10.66 -9.84 31.53
CA LEU A 70 9.30 -10.33 31.35
C LEU A 70 8.92 -10.26 29.87
N TYR A 71 8.85 -11.41 29.21
CA TYR A 71 8.44 -11.56 27.82
C TYR A 71 6.95 -11.91 27.73
N LYS A 72 6.20 -11.19 26.90
CA LYS A 72 4.77 -11.38 26.72
C LYS A 72 4.48 -12.40 25.63
N LEU A 73 3.75 -13.47 25.95
CA LEU A 73 3.27 -14.47 25.01
C LEU A 73 1.74 -14.54 25.07
N GLY A 74 1.07 -13.91 24.09
CA GLY A 74 -0.39 -13.75 24.11
C GLY A 74 -0.84 -12.94 25.34
N ASP A 75 -1.58 -13.57 26.24
CA ASP A 75 -2.07 -12.94 27.48
C ASP A 75 -1.23 -13.28 28.73
N ALA A 76 -0.14 -14.03 28.57
CA ALA A 76 0.74 -14.43 29.67
C ALA A 76 2.12 -13.76 29.59
N PHE A 77 2.81 -13.69 30.72
CA PHE A 77 4.21 -13.27 30.79
C PHE A 77 5.08 -14.42 31.27
N VAL A 78 6.24 -14.58 30.63
CA VAL A 78 7.27 -15.56 31.01
C VAL A 78 8.58 -14.83 31.27
N SER A 79 9.31 -15.25 32.30
CA SER A 79 10.64 -14.72 32.59
C SER A 79 11.67 -15.40 31.69
N ILE A 80 12.41 -14.62 30.91
CA ILE A 80 13.52 -15.07 30.07
C ILE A 80 14.80 -14.32 30.45
N SER A 81 15.97 -14.84 30.07
CA SER A 81 17.22 -14.12 30.24
C SER A 81 17.28 -12.89 29.32
N LEU A 82 18.08 -11.89 29.71
CA LEU A 82 18.33 -10.71 28.90
C LEU A 82 18.87 -11.08 27.52
N GLU A 83 19.87 -11.95 27.47
CA GLU A 83 20.44 -12.49 26.22
C GLU A 83 19.36 -13.08 25.33
N LYS A 84 18.42 -13.86 25.90
CA LYS A 84 17.35 -14.47 25.11
C LYS A 84 16.33 -13.44 24.60
N ALA A 85 16.07 -12.40 25.37
CA ALA A 85 15.21 -11.30 24.95
C ALA A 85 15.82 -10.52 23.79
N GLN A 86 17.13 -10.24 23.86
CA GLN A 86 17.88 -9.56 22.80
C GLN A 86 17.91 -10.39 21.51
N GLU A 87 18.21 -11.69 21.58
CA GLU A 87 18.14 -12.60 20.43
C GLU A 87 16.74 -12.58 19.77
N GLN A 88 15.68 -12.56 20.58
CA GLN A 88 14.32 -12.57 20.05
C GLN A 88 13.98 -11.26 19.35
N ILE A 89 14.38 -10.11 19.91
CA ILE A 89 14.16 -8.79 19.31
C ILE A 89 14.93 -8.65 18.00
N GLU A 90 16.17 -9.13 17.94
CA GLU A 90 16.95 -9.13 16.70
C GLU A 90 16.27 -9.96 15.61
N ALA A 91 15.83 -11.19 15.94
CA ALA A 91 15.12 -12.05 15.00
C ALA A 91 13.77 -11.45 14.53
N ASP A 92 13.02 -10.83 15.44
CA ASP A 92 11.76 -10.15 15.11
C ASP A 92 12.02 -8.92 14.21
N GLY A 93 13.10 -8.18 14.48
CA GLY A 93 13.56 -7.05 13.67
C GLY A 93 13.92 -7.47 12.24
N GLU A 94 14.72 -8.53 12.08
CA GLU A 94 15.05 -9.09 10.75
C GLU A 94 13.81 -9.54 9.98
N SER A 95 12.85 -10.18 10.68
CA SER A 95 11.59 -10.60 10.07
C SER A 95 10.75 -9.41 9.61
N LEU A 96 10.72 -8.31 10.38
CA LEU A 96 10.02 -7.09 10.00
C LEU A 96 10.69 -6.39 8.82
N ASP A 97 12.02 -6.30 8.82
CA ASP A 97 12.78 -5.71 7.73
C ASP A 97 12.54 -6.46 6.41
N SER A 98 12.54 -7.80 6.44
CA SER A 98 12.19 -8.62 5.28
C SER A 98 10.75 -8.35 4.80
N ALA A 99 9.79 -8.30 5.72
CA ALA A 99 8.39 -8.03 5.37
C ALA A 99 8.19 -6.61 4.79
N ILE A 100 8.91 -5.62 5.31
CA ILE A 100 8.89 -4.25 4.78
C ILE A 100 9.43 -4.21 3.35
N GLU A 101 10.53 -4.91 3.06
CA GLU A 101 11.09 -4.98 1.70
C GLU A 101 10.15 -5.69 0.72
N GLU A 102 9.50 -6.78 1.13
CA GLU A 102 8.49 -7.46 0.32
C GLU A 102 7.30 -6.54 0.00
N LEU A 103 6.82 -5.77 0.99
CA LEU A 103 5.73 -4.82 0.81
C LEU A 103 6.12 -3.65 -0.09
N LYS A 104 7.34 -3.11 0.03
CA LYS A 104 7.86 -2.10 -0.90
C LYS A 104 7.90 -2.61 -2.33
N SER A 105 8.44 -3.81 -2.55
CA SER A 105 8.46 -4.41 -3.88
C SER A 105 7.04 -4.60 -4.44
N ALA A 106 6.08 -5.00 -3.60
CA ALA A 106 4.70 -5.15 -4.01
C ALA A 106 4.01 -3.80 -4.34
N ALA A 107 4.37 -2.73 -3.62
CA ALA A 107 3.92 -1.37 -3.90
C ALA A 107 4.45 -0.89 -5.25
N ASP A 108 5.76 -1.03 -5.49
CA ASP A 108 6.43 -0.66 -6.75
C ASP A 108 5.80 -1.37 -7.95
N ASP A 109 5.51 -2.67 -7.81
CA ASP A 109 4.82 -3.45 -8.83
C ASP A 109 3.40 -2.90 -9.10
N CYS A 110 2.65 -2.52 -8.06
CA CYS A 110 1.33 -1.93 -8.24
C CYS A 110 1.41 -0.58 -8.97
N GLU A 111 2.35 0.29 -8.57
CA GLU A 111 2.56 1.60 -9.21
C GLU A 111 2.97 1.48 -10.68
N LYS A 112 3.84 0.52 -11.00
CA LYS A 112 4.24 0.23 -12.37
C LYS A 112 3.05 -0.20 -13.23
N ASN A 113 2.27 -1.18 -12.76
CA ASN A 113 1.08 -1.66 -13.47
C ASN A 113 0.03 -0.54 -13.64
N MET A 114 -0.17 0.28 -12.61
CA MET A 114 -1.07 1.44 -12.68
C MET A 114 -0.59 2.48 -13.70
N SER A 115 0.71 2.75 -13.76
CA SER A 115 1.29 3.71 -14.69
C SER A 115 1.08 3.28 -16.15
N GLU A 116 1.30 2.00 -16.44
CA GLU A 116 1.04 1.43 -17.78
C GLU A 116 -0.44 1.54 -18.17
N LEU A 117 -1.34 1.19 -17.25
CA LEU A 117 -2.79 1.32 -17.45
C LEU A 117 -3.22 2.79 -17.62
N LYS A 118 -2.64 3.71 -16.84
CA LYS A 118 -2.95 5.15 -16.90
C LYS A 118 -2.57 5.74 -18.25
N VAL A 119 -1.40 5.40 -18.80
CA VAL A 119 -0.99 5.83 -20.15
C VAL A 119 -1.95 5.31 -21.21
N HIS A 120 -2.28 4.02 -21.16
CA HIS A 120 -3.19 3.41 -22.13
C HIS A 120 -4.58 4.06 -22.09
N LEU A 121 -5.16 4.20 -20.91
CA LEU A 121 -6.50 4.73 -20.72
C LEU A 121 -6.57 6.23 -21.04
N LYS A 122 -5.57 7.05 -20.64
CA LYS A 122 -5.52 8.48 -21.03
C LYS A 122 -5.29 8.69 -22.51
N SER A 123 -4.52 7.83 -23.18
CA SER A 123 -4.34 7.92 -24.64
C SER A 123 -5.64 7.68 -25.40
N LYS A 124 -6.52 6.83 -24.85
CA LYS A 124 -7.81 6.51 -25.45
C LYS A 124 -8.88 7.55 -25.09
N PHE A 125 -9.12 7.76 -23.81
CA PHE A 125 -10.25 8.54 -23.29
C PHE A 125 -9.93 10.02 -23.02
N LYS A 126 -8.66 10.43 -23.08
CA LYS A 126 -8.19 11.82 -22.86
C LYS A 126 -8.80 12.44 -21.60
N ASP A 127 -9.59 13.50 -21.76
CA ASP A 127 -10.19 14.29 -20.69
C ASP A 127 -11.49 13.66 -20.14
N SER A 128 -12.02 12.60 -20.78
CA SER A 128 -13.27 11.94 -20.36
C SER A 128 -13.07 10.91 -19.25
N ILE A 129 -11.82 10.61 -18.86
CA ILE A 129 -11.51 9.69 -17.76
C ILE A 129 -10.70 10.35 -16.66
N ASN A 130 -11.12 10.14 -15.41
CA ASN A 130 -10.33 10.52 -14.25
C ASN A 130 -9.64 9.28 -13.65
N LEU A 131 -8.31 9.34 -13.57
CA LEU A 131 -7.43 8.28 -13.07
C LEU A 131 -6.43 8.85 -12.07
N ASP A 132 -6.91 9.74 -11.22
CA ASP A 132 -6.10 10.36 -10.19
C ASP A 132 -6.03 9.46 -8.95
N ARG A 133 -4.83 9.51 -8.36
CA ARG A 133 -4.46 9.08 -7.03
C ARG A 133 -3.96 10.34 -6.34
#